data_AF-A0A3A5JA61-F1
#
_entry.id   AF-A0A3A5JA61-F1
#
_cell.length_a   1.000
_cell.length_b   1.000
_cell.length_c   1.000
_cell.angle_alpha   90.00
_cell.angle_beta   90.00
_cell.angle_gamma   90.00
#
_symmetry.space_group_name_H-M   'P 1'
#
loop_
_entity.id
_entity.type
_entity.pdbx_description
1 polymer ?
#
loop_
_entity_poly.entity_id
_entity_poly.type
_entity_poly.pdbx_seq_one_letter_code
_entity_poly.pdbx_strand_id
1 'polypeptide(L)'
;MSPFFRRRRQRQAAEIAGTPETPAQLRDYADQYSETRFWTKLSHVFKRAGYELVEKALWLHYAAQRPDTPQWARATAYGALAYFIMPFDAVPDWLFGIGLTDDLGALTLAVATISQYVDEQVKRQASARLAAWFGPQARHGRPSTDPNAGPDDTL
;
A
#
# COMPACT_ATOMS: atom_id res chain seq x y z
N MET A 1 34.69 -13.98 -12.27
CA MET A 1 33.54 -13.51 -11.46
C MET A 1 34.08 -12.50 -10.45
N SER A 2 34.00 -11.19 -10.75
CA SER A 2 34.77 -10.16 -10.02
C SER A 2 33.95 -9.51 -8.89
N PRO A 3 34.44 -9.50 -7.62
CA PRO A 3 33.66 -9.08 -6.44
C PRO A 3 33.61 -7.55 -6.23
N PHE A 4 33.87 -6.74 -7.26
CA PHE A 4 34.14 -5.31 -7.11
C PHE A 4 32.91 -4.38 -7.11
N PHE A 5 31.73 -4.87 -7.50
CA PHE A 5 30.55 -3.99 -7.66
C PHE A 5 29.73 -3.77 -6.38
N ARG A 6 30.02 -4.48 -5.28
CA ARG A 6 29.23 -4.35 -4.04
C ARG A 6 29.71 -3.24 -3.09
N ARG A 7 30.94 -2.72 -3.26
CA ARG A 7 31.55 -1.75 -2.32
C ARG A 7 31.15 -0.29 -2.55
N ARG A 8 30.75 0.12 -3.76
CA ARG A 8 30.48 1.54 -4.05
C ARG A 8 29.18 2.04 -3.43
N ARG A 9 28.11 1.23 -3.44
CA ARG A 9 26.82 1.59 -2.79
C ARG A 9 26.90 1.58 -1.26
N GLN A 10 27.74 0.73 -0.67
CA GLN A 10 27.89 0.63 0.79
C GLN A 10 28.68 1.80 1.38
N ARG A 11 29.68 2.35 0.66
CA ARG A 11 30.38 3.55 1.11
C ARG A 11 29.52 4.80 1.05
N GLN A 12 28.72 4.95 -0.01
CA GLN A 12 27.81 6.09 -0.12
C GLN A 12 26.75 6.05 0.99
N ALA A 13 26.17 4.88 1.32
CA ALA A 13 25.20 4.74 2.39
C ALA A 13 25.76 4.95 3.82
N ALA A 14 27.04 4.67 4.04
CA ALA A 14 27.70 4.90 5.34
C ALA A 14 28.11 6.37 5.54
N GLU A 15 28.41 7.09 4.46
CA GLU A 15 28.81 8.51 4.49
C GLU A 15 27.63 9.45 4.78
N ILE A 16 26.40 9.05 4.43
CA ILE A 16 25.14 9.74 4.80
C ILE A 16 24.61 9.38 6.20
N ALA A 17 25.23 8.43 6.90
CA ALA A 17 24.76 7.93 8.21
C ALA A 17 25.50 8.55 9.41
N GLY A 18 26.42 9.48 9.19
CA GLY A 18 27.02 10.28 10.26
C GLY A 18 26.11 11.46 10.62
N THR A 19 25.86 11.66 11.91
CA THR A 19 25.27 12.91 12.40
C THR A 19 26.13 14.07 11.88
N PRO A 20 25.56 15.11 11.26
CA PRO A 20 26.35 16.24 10.81
C PRO A 20 27.00 16.90 12.02
N GLU A 21 28.32 16.78 12.14
CA GLU A 21 29.09 17.25 13.30
C GLU A 21 29.49 18.73 13.17
N THR A 22 29.28 19.31 11.99
CA THR A 22 29.65 20.70 11.69
C THR A 22 28.47 21.51 11.14
N PRO A 23 28.45 22.84 11.37
CA PRO A 23 27.46 23.74 10.79
C PRO A 23 27.45 23.77 9.25
N ALA A 24 28.53 23.34 8.59
CA ALA A 24 28.59 23.22 7.13
C ALA A 24 27.86 21.96 6.65
N GLN A 25 28.11 20.81 7.29
CA GLN A 25 27.40 19.56 6.99
C GLN A 25 25.91 19.63 7.31
N LEU A 26 25.52 20.34 8.38
CA LEU A 26 24.10 20.61 8.69
C LEU A 26 23.42 21.41 7.57
N ARG A 27 24.13 22.39 6.99
CA ARG A 27 23.64 23.19 5.86
C ARG A 27 23.55 22.36 4.59
N ASP A 28 24.58 21.59 4.24
CA ASP A 28 24.56 20.69 3.08
C ASP A 28 23.47 19.61 3.19
N TYR A 29 23.15 19.15 4.40
CA TYR A 29 22.06 18.21 4.68
C TYR A 29 20.68 18.89 4.55
N ALA A 30 20.55 20.13 5.05
CA ALA A 30 19.34 20.93 4.91
C ALA A 30 19.09 21.35 3.44
N ASP A 31 20.13 21.65 2.67
CA ASP A 31 20.04 22.00 1.25
C ASP A 31 19.62 20.81 0.38
N GLN A 32 19.91 19.57 0.83
CA GLN A 32 19.39 18.35 0.20
C GLN A 32 17.91 18.10 0.53
N TYR A 33 17.40 18.65 1.64
CA TYR A 33 15.98 18.61 1.99
C TYR A 33 15.23 19.66 1.18
N SER A 34 14.42 19.19 0.24
CA SER A 34 13.44 20.03 -0.44
C SER A 34 12.06 19.76 0.13
N GLU A 35 11.48 20.78 0.76
CA GLU A 35 10.10 20.75 1.29
C GLU A 35 9.11 20.33 0.18
N THR A 36 9.27 20.86 -1.04
CA THR A 36 8.45 20.46 -2.20
C THR A 36 8.58 18.98 -2.52
N ARG A 37 9.80 18.42 -2.52
CA ARG A 37 10.02 16.98 -2.75
C ARG A 37 9.42 16.14 -1.62
N PHE A 38 9.50 16.62 -0.38
CA PHE A 38 8.88 15.97 0.78
C PHE A 38 7.37 15.86 0.61
N TRP A 39 6.66 16.99 0.39
CA TRP A 39 5.20 16.98 0.20
C TRP A 39 4.77 16.17 -1.02
N THR A 40 5.55 16.22 -2.10
CA THR A 40 5.30 15.41 -3.31
C THR A 40 5.41 13.92 -3.01
N LYS A 41 6.47 13.49 -2.29
CA LYS A 41 6.66 12.09 -1.92
C LYS A 41 5.61 11.62 -0.92
N LEU A 42 5.30 12.44 0.08
CA LEU A 42 4.32 12.14 1.11
C LEU A 42 2.92 11.94 0.51
N SER A 43 2.48 12.87 -0.34
CA SER A 43 1.17 12.79 -1.00
C SER A 43 1.05 11.56 -1.92
N HIS A 44 2.10 11.18 -2.64
CA HIS A 44 2.12 9.95 -3.44
C HIS A 44 1.98 8.70 -2.58
N VAL A 45 2.70 8.64 -1.45
CA VAL A 45 2.63 7.51 -0.52
C VAL A 45 1.22 7.39 0.07
N PHE A 46 0.63 8.48 0.55
CA PHE A 46 -0.74 8.47 1.09
C PHE A 46 -1.79 8.10 0.04
N LYS A 47 -1.71 8.64 -1.18
CA LYS A 47 -2.64 8.28 -2.27
C LYS A 47 -2.56 6.79 -2.59
N ARG A 48 -1.35 6.23 -2.67
CA ARG A 48 -1.14 4.80 -2.94
C ARG A 48 -1.66 3.93 -1.80
N ALA A 49 -1.28 4.24 -0.57
CA ALA A 49 -1.71 3.49 0.61
C ALA A 49 -3.25 3.54 0.78
N GLY A 50 -3.84 4.72 0.63
CA GLY A 50 -5.30 4.90 0.68
C GLY A 50 -6.02 4.13 -0.43
N TYR A 51 -5.49 4.13 -1.65
CA TYR A 51 -6.06 3.34 -2.74
C TYR A 51 -6.04 1.84 -2.41
N GLU A 52 -4.90 1.31 -1.95
CA GLU A 52 -4.75 -0.10 -1.62
C GLU A 52 -5.67 -0.53 -0.47
N LEU A 53 -5.75 0.29 0.58
CA LEU A 53 -6.63 0.08 1.71
C LEU A 53 -8.10 -0.02 1.29
N VAL A 54 -8.56 0.94 0.49
CA VAL A 54 -9.94 0.97 -0.03
C VAL A 54 -10.19 -0.20 -0.99
N GLU A 55 -9.20 -0.60 -1.80
CA GLU A 55 -9.31 -1.78 -2.67
C GLU A 55 -9.59 -3.06 -1.87
N LYS A 56 -8.81 -3.32 -0.80
CA LYS A 56 -9.02 -4.50 0.04
C LYS A 56 -10.36 -4.46 0.76
N ALA A 57 -10.75 -3.30 1.28
CA ALA A 57 -12.07 -3.12 1.89
C ALA A 57 -13.21 -3.44 0.89
N LEU A 58 -13.11 -2.95 -0.35
CA LEU A 58 -14.11 -3.24 -1.38
C LEU A 58 -14.14 -4.71 -1.78
N TRP A 59 -12.99 -5.39 -1.85
CA TRP A 59 -12.95 -6.84 -2.10
C TRP A 59 -13.70 -7.62 -1.02
N LEU A 60 -13.43 -7.34 0.26
CA LEU A 60 -14.15 -7.97 1.37
C LEU A 60 -15.65 -7.67 1.32
N HIS A 61 -16.01 -6.42 1.06
CA HIS A 61 -17.41 -5.96 1.02
C HIS A 61 -18.22 -6.70 -0.06
N TYR A 62 -17.70 -6.80 -1.28
CA TYR A 62 -18.39 -7.47 -2.36
C TYR A 62 -18.32 -8.98 -2.25
N ALA A 63 -17.22 -9.55 -1.76
CA ALA A 63 -17.14 -11.00 -1.50
C ALA A 63 -18.20 -11.42 -0.49
N ALA A 64 -18.36 -10.70 0.62
CA ALA A 64 -19.32 -11.03 1.67
C ALA A 64 -20.80 -11.01 1.21
N GLN A 65 -21.12 -10.25 0.15
CA GLN A 65 -22.48 -10.14 -0.39
C GLN A 65 -22.85 -11.29 -1.33
N ARG A 66 -21.87 -12.04 -1.83
CA ARG A 66 -22.18 -13.10 -2.79
C ARG A 66 -22.98 -14.22 -2.12
N PRO A 67 -23.97 -14.82 -2.80
CA PRO A 67 -24.78 -15.88 -2.23
C PRO A 67 -23.97 -17.13 -1.85
N ASP A 68 -22.93 -17.43 -2.63
CA ASP A 68 -22.05 -18.60 -2.51
C ASP A 68 -20.95 -18.49 -1.44
N THR A 69 -20.79 -17.33 -0.81
CA THR A 69 -19.77 -17.14 0.24
C THR A 69 -20.25 -17.77 1.55
N PRO A 70 -19.53 -18.71 2.20
CA PRO A 70 -20.00 -19.34 3.43
C PRO A 70 -20.05 -18.36 4.61
N GLN A 71 -20.85 -18.70 5.62
CA GLN A 71 -21.09 -17.82 6.78
C GLN A 71 -19.80 -17.42 7.51
N TRP A 72 -18.84 -18.33 7.68
CA TRP A 72 -17.57 -18.04 8.32
C TRP A 72 -16.76 -16.98 7.53
N ALA A 73 -16.76 -17.06 6.20
CA ALA A 73 -16.04 -16.11 5.35
C ALA A 73 -16.70 -14.73 5.34
N ARG A 74 -18.05 -14.69 5.36
CA ARG A 74 -18.81 -13.45 5.57
C ARG A 74 -18.47 -12.82 6.92
N ALA A 75 -18.41 -13.62 7.97
CA ALA A 75 -18.05 -13.15 9.31
C ALA A 75 -16.63 -12.58 9.35
N THR A 76 -15.65 -13.25 8.73
CA THR A 76 -14.27 -12.73 8.59
C THR A 76 -14.25 -11.39 7.85
N ALA A 77 -14.94 -11.29 6.71
CA ALA A 77 -14.98 -10.06 5.93
C ALA A 77 -15.64 -8.91 6.69
N TYR A 78 -16.83 -9.12 7.27
CA TYR A 78 -17.52 -8.10 8.03
C TYR A 78 -16.80 -7.74 9.33
N GLY A 79 -16.14 -8.69 9.99
CA GLY A 79 -15.31 -8.41 11.15
C GLY A 79 -14.15 -7.46 10.82
N ALA A 80 -13.42 -7.74 9.74
CA ALA A 80 -12.34 -6.88 9.27
C ALA A 80 -12.85 -5.50 8.80
N LEU A 81 -14.01 -5.42 8.15
CA LEU A 81 -14.62 -4.15 7.74
C LEU A 81 -15.14 -3.35 8.93
N ALA A 82 -15.74 -4.00 9.92
CA ALA A 82 -16.17 -3.34 11.15
C ALA A 82 -14.98 -2.74 11.87
N TYR A 83 -13.87 -3.48 11.98
CA TYR A 83 -12.61 -2.97 12.52
C TYR A 83 -12.14 -1.72 11.77
N PHE A 84 -12.11 -1.77 10.43
CA PHE A 84 -11.69 -0.66 9.58
C PHE A 84 -12.50 0.65 9.75
N ILE A 85 -13.78 0.56 10.11
CA ILE A 85 -14.68 1.74 10.20
C ILE A 85 -14.77 2.29 11.63
N MET A 86 -14.40 1.50 12.65
CA MET A 86 -14.64 1.88 14.05
C MET A 86 -13.82 3.11 14.47
N PRO A 87 -14.47 4.21 14.92
CA PRO A 87 -13.78 5.32 15.53
C PRO A 87 -13.36 4.90 16.94
N PHE A 88 -12.05 4.86 17.22
CA PHE A 88 -11.43 4.41 18.47
C PHE A 88 -11.46 2.89 18.70
N ASP A 89 -10.30 2.26 18.46
CA ASP A 89 -9.67 1.15 19.21
C ASP A 89 -10.59 0.30 20.13
N ALA A 90 -11.60 -0.35 19.53
CA ALA A 90 -12.60 -1.14 20.24
C ALA A 90 -12.38 -2.66 20.13
N VAL A 91 -11.16 -3.08 19.75
CA VAL A 91 -10.71 -4.46 19.97
C VAL A 91 -9.71 -4.38 21.10
N PRO A 92 -10.09 -4.72 22.34
CA PRO A 92 -9.15 -4.63 23.43
C PRO A 92 -8.08 -5.73 23.21
N ASP A 93 -6.86 -5.50 23.71
CA ASP A 93 -5.58 -6.20 23.45
C ASP A 93 -5.52 -7.74 23.61
N TRP A 94 -6.65 -8.44 23.73
CA TRP A 94 -6.78 -9.86 24.08
C TRP A 94 -7.26 -10.75 22.92
N LEU A 95 -7.40 -10.23 21.69
CA LEU A 95 -7.86 -11.03 20.54
C LEU A 95 -6.74 -11.71 19.71
N PHE A 96 -5.71 -12.21 20.41
CA PHE A 96 -4.64 -13.09 19.88
C PHE A 96 -3.43 -12.40 19.22
N GLY A 97 -2.26 -12.65 19.82
CA GLY A 97 -0.97 -12.11 19.42
C GLY A 97 -0.54 -12.53 18.02
N ILE A 98 -0.63 -11.59 17.07
CA ILE A 98 0.27 -11.42 15.93
C ILE A 98 0.35 -9.90 15.71
N GLY A 99 1.50 -9.31 16.00
CA GLY A 99 1.74 -7.88 15.78
C GLY A 99 1.81 -7.54 14.30
N LEU A 100 0.66 -7.21 13.69
CA LEU A 100 0.53 -6.76 12.31
C LEU A 100 -0.59 -5.71 12.12
N THR A 101 -0.93 -4.99 13.19
CA THR A 101 -2.04 -4.03 13.27
C THR A 101 -1.60 -2.63 12.82
N ASP A 102 -1.47 -2.46 11.51
CA ASP A 102 -1.81 -1.22 10.83
C ASP A 102 -2.99 -1.60 9.91
N ASP A 103 -4.08 -0.82 9.79
CA ASP A 103 -5.37 -1.23 9.17
C ASP A 103 -5.28 -2.03 7.85
N LEU A 104 -4.23 -1.77 7.06
CA LEU A 104 -3.93 -2.48 5.83
C LEU A 104 -3.58 -3.96 6.06
N GLY A 105 -2.86 -4.29 7.13
CA GLY A 105 -2.49 -5.65 7.50
C GLY A 105 -3.71 -6.52 7.82
N ALA A 106 -4.65 -6.00 8.60
CA ALA A 106 -5.89 -6.69 8.95
C ALA A 106 -6.76 -6.97 7.70
N LEU A 107 -6.97 -5.95 6.86
CA LEU A 107 -7.73 -6.12 5.61
C LEU A 107 -7.03 -7.10 4.66
N THR A 108 -5.70 -7.00 4.52
CA THR A 108 -4.92 -7.90 3.66
C THR A 108 -4.98 -9.34 4.13
N LEU A 109 -4.86 -9.57 5.44
CA LEU A 109 -4.98 -10.90 6.03
C LEU A 109 -6.38 -11.47 5.78
N ALA A 110 -7.44 -10.70 6.05
CA ALA A 110 -8.81 -11.12 5.79
C ALA A 110 -9.02 -11.48 4.31
N VAL A 111 -8.52 -10.64 3.38
CA VAL A 111 -8.56 -10.93 1.94
C VAL A 111 -7.84 -12.23 1.62
N ALA A 112 -6.66 -12.46 2.20
CA ALA A 112 -5.92 -13.70 1.99
C ALA A 112 -6.71 -14.92 2.51
N THR A 113 -7.30 -14.82 3.70
CA THR A 113 -8.13 -15.86 4.34
C THR A 113 -9.34 -16.22 3.49
N ILE A 114 -9.99 -15.25 2.86
CA ILE A 114 -11.19 -15.46 2.04
C ILE A 114 -10.92 -15.41 0.53
N SER A 115 -9.66 -15.52 0.11
CA SER A 115 -9.22 -15.23 -1.26
C SER A 115 -9.96 -16.04 -2.34
N GLN A 116 -10.37 -17.27 -2.04
CA GLN A 116 -11.19 -18.10 -2.93
C GLN A 116 -12.56 -17.49 -3.28
N TYR A 117 -13.07 -16.56 -2.47
CA TYR A 117 -14.33 -15.82 -2.68
C TYR A 117 -14.12 -14.43 -3.30
N VAL A 118 -12.86 -14.04 -3.56
CA VAL A 118 -12.48 -12.78 -4.23
C VAL A 118 -12.23 -13.06 -5.72
N ASP A 119 -13.31 -13.31 -6.46
CA ASP A 119 -13.25 -13.63 -7.88
C ASP A 119 -13.13 -12.39 -8.78
N GLU A 120 -13.12 -12.61 -10.09
CA GLU A 120 -13.07 -11.54 -11.07
C GLU A 120 -14.30 -10.61 -11.02
N GLN A 121 -15.48 -11.09 -10.62
CA GLN A 121 -16.64 -10.22 -10.47
C GLN A 121 -16.46 -9.26 -9.29
N VAL A 122 -15.98 -9.75 -8.15
CA VAL A 122 -15.63 -8.93 -6.98
C VAL A 122 -14.58 -7.88 -7.34
N LYS A 123 -13.49 -8.29 -8.00
CA LYS A 123 -12.43 -7.37 -8.43
C LYS A 123 -12.92 -6.31 -9.41
N ARG A 124 -13.82 -6.68 -10.34
CA ARG A 124 -14.44 -5.73 -11.29
C ARG A 124 -15.29 -4.70 -10.56
N GLN A 125 -16.15 -5.13 -9.62
CA GLN A 125 -16.99 -4.20 -8.83
C GLN A 125 -16.14 -3.24 -8.00
N ALA A 126 -15.09 -3.73 -7.35
CA ALA A 126 -14.15 -2.90 -6.62
C ALA A 126 -13.42 -1.90 -7.53
N SER A 127 -12.91 -2.37 -8.67
CA SER A 127 -12.22 -1.51 -9.64
C SER A 127 -13.13 -0.41 -10.19
N ALA A 128 -14.40 -0.73 -10.47
CA ALA A 128 -15.37 0.24 -10.94
C ALA A 128 -15.64 1.33 -9.88
N ARG A 129 -15.77 0.93 -8.61
CA ARG A 129 -15.96 1.87 -7.50
C ARG A 129 -14.73 2.75 -7.26
N LEU A 130 -13.54 2.17 -7.30
CA LEU A 130 -12.27 2.90 -7.18
C LEU A 130 -12.08 3.90 -8.33
N ALA A 131 -12.38 3.50 -9.57
CA ALA A 131 -12.30 4.40 -10.72
C ALA A 131 -13.27 5.60 -10.59
N ALA A 132 -14.47 5.37 -10.02
CA ALA A 132 -15.42 6.44 -9.76
C ALA A 132 -14.94 7.44 -8.69
N TRP A 133 -14.12 7.00 -7.72
CA TRP A 133 -13.63 7.84 -6.62
C TRP A 133 -12.27 8.48 -6.88
N PHE A 134 -11.33 7.74 -7.46
CA PHE A 134 -9.94 8.16 -7.67
C PHE A 134 -9.63 8.53 -9.13
N GLY A 135 -10.58 8.34 -10.04
CA GLY A 135 -10.43 8.58 -11.47
C GLY A 135 -9.77 7.42 -12.24
N PRO A 136 -9.73 7.48 -13.59
CA PRO A 136 -9.24 6.39 -14.44
C PRO A 136 -7.73 6.07 -14.29
N GLN A 137 -6.95 6.96 -13.69
CA GLN A 137 -5.47 6.93 -13.73
C GLN A 137 -4.82 6.08 -12.63
N ALA A 138 -5.58 5.58 -11.66
CA ALA A 138 -5.04 4.83 -10.52
C ALA A 138 -4.42 3.46 -10.85
N ARG A 139 -4.41 3.06 -12.14
CA ARG A 139 -3.85 1.80 -12.65
C ARG A 139 -2.35 1.82 -12.94
N HIS A 140 -1.68 2.98 -12.92
CA HIS A 140 -0.26 3.13 -13.32
C HIS A 140 0.78 2.65 -12.29
N GLY A 141 0.38 1.84 -11.31
CA GLY A 141 1.30 1.27 -10.31
C GLY A 141 1.80 -0.15 -10.60
N ARG A 142 1.28 -0.83 -11.64
CA ARG A 142 1.83 -2.11 -12.10
C ARG A 142 2.80 -1.86 -13.26
N PRO A 143 4.04 -2.37 -13.20
CA PRO A 143 4.87 -2.41 -14.39
C PRO A 143 4.13 -3.22 -15.46
N SER A 144 3.86 -2.60 -16.60
CA SER A 144 3.34 -3.26 -17.78
C SER A 144 4.37 -4.30 -18.24
N THR A 145 4.09 -5.58 -18.04
CA THR A 145 4.81 -6.68 -18.69
C THR A 145 4.37 -6.85 -20.15
N ASP A 146 4.01 -5.76 -20.82
CA ASP A 146 3.70 -5.77 -22.23
C ASP A 146 5.01 -5.58 -23.02
N PRO A 147 5.52 -6.63 -23.70
CA PRO A 147 6.74 -6.54 -24.48
C PRO A 147 6.59 -5.69 -25.76
N ASN A 148 5.40 -5.14 -26.04
CA ASN A 148 5.11 -4.42 -27.27
C ASN A 148 4.60 -2.98 -27.08
N ALA A 149 4.76 -2.39 -25.89
CA ALA A 149 4.48 -0.98 -25.68
C ALA A 149 5.55 -0.12 -26.39
N GLY A 150 5.16 0.51 -27.52
CA GLY A 150 5.98 1.48 -28.24
C GLY A 150 6.28 2.73 -27.42
N PRO A 151 7.25 3.56 -27.85
CA PRO A 151 7.62 4.77 -27.12
C PRO A 151 6.42 5.73 -27.06
N ASP A 152 6.03 6.06 -25.84
CA ASP A 152 4.96 7.02 -25.54
C ASP A 152 5.53 8.43 -25.73
N ASP A 153 5.06 9.12 -26.76
CA ASP A 153 5.44 10.50 -27.08
C ASP A 153 4.73 11.45 -26.10
N THR A 154 5.34 11.71 -24.95
CA THR A 154 4.90 12.77 -24.03
C THR A 154 5.99 13.83 -23.87
N LEU A 155 5.69 15.03 -24.38
CA LEU A 155 6.32 16.31 -24.06
C LEU A 155 5.94 16.77 -22.65
#